data_AF-A0A3Q4AUB9-F1
#
_entry.id   AF-A0A3Q4AUB9-F1
#
_cell.length_a   1.000
_cell.length_b   1.000
_cell.length_c   1.000
_cell.angle_alpha   90.00
_cell.angle_beta   90.00
_cell.angle_gamma   90.00
#
_symmetry.space_group_name_H-M   'P 1'
#
loop_
_entity.id
_entity.type
_entity.pdbx_description
1 polymer ?
#
loop_
_entity_poly.entity_id
_entity_poly.type
_entity_poly.pdbx_seq_one_letter_code
_entity_poly.pdbx_strand_id
1 'polypeptide(L)'
;MHFSLKLIGEGKTYKEVQKIIGCSAKMISNALKWRAKPETRGRKRKTTIKMDRRITRMAKAQPMISSRMIKDSLELPVSTVTVRRRLCEANLFTRIPRKVPLLKKRHVQKRLQFAKEHINWPKEKWRNILRPYPADSRPLHISCLYRNTGSGIEQPVRLRELTHFVVVRET
;
A
#
# COMPACT_ATOMS: atom_id res chain seq x y z
N MET A 1 0.40 -18.90 -31.32
CA MET A 1 1.15 -19.95 -30.58
C MET A 1 0.25 -20.98 -29.89
N HIS A 2 -0.90 -20.59 -29.33
CA HIS A 2 -1.80 -21.52 -28.63
C HIS A 2 -2.39 -22.62 -29.53
N PHE A 3 -2.71 -22.30 -30.79
CA PHE A 3 -3.31 -23.23 -31.75
C PHE A 3 -2.38 -24.40 -32.12
N SER A 4 -1.08 -24.15 -32.30
CA SER A 4 -0.09 -25.20 -32.62
C SER A 4 0.11 -26.18 -31.47
N LEU A 5 0.06 -25.70 -30.22
CA LEU A 5 0.17 -26.54 -29.02
C LEU A 5 -1.07 -27.41 -28.83
N LYS A 6 -2.26 -26.91 -29.19
CA LYS A 6 -3.51 -27.68 -29.16
C LYS A 6 -3.46 -28.89 -30.10
N LEU A 7 -2.97 -28.70 -31.33
CA LEU A 7 -2.83 -29.80 -32.31
C LEU A 7 -1.83 -30.88 -31.87
N ILE A 8 -0.79 -30.52 -31.10
CA ILE A 8 0.14 -31.49 -30.51
C ILE A 8 -0.55 -32.26 -29.38
N GLY A 9 -1.41 -31.62 -28.60
CA GLY A 9 -2.25 -32.30 -27.59
C GLY A 9 -3.23 -33.30 -28.21
N GLU A 10 -3.63 -33.09 -29.46
CA GLU A 10 -4.44 -34.02 -30.27
C GLU A 10 -3.62 -35.18 -30.89
N GLY A 11 -2.30 -35.24 -30.65
CA GLY A 11 -1.43 -36.32 -31.12
C GLY A 11 -0.82 -36.13 -32.53
N LYS A 12 -1.02 -34.96 -33.16
CA LYS A 12 -0.46 -34.69 -34.50
C LYS A 12 1.05 -34.49 -34.44
N THR A 13 1.75 -34.99 -35.45
CA THR A 13 3.21 -34.86 -35.56
C THR A 13 3.63 -33.46 -35.95
N TYR A 14 4.87 -33.08 -35.62
CA TYR A 14 5.38 -31.73 -35.91
C TYR A 14 5.35 -31.36 -37.40
N LYS A 15 5.51 -32.33 -38.30
CA LYS A 15 5.46 -32.11 -39.76
C LYS A 15 4.04 -31.82 -40.25
N GLU A 16 3.02 -32.44 -39.66
CA GLU A 16 1.61 -32.19 -39.98
C GLU A 16 1.19 -30.81 -39.48
N VAL A 17 1.57 -30.46 -38.24
CA VAL A 17 1.31 -29.13 -37.68
C VAL A 17 2.02 -28.04 -38.50
N GLN A 18 3.24 -28.31 -38.98
CA GLN A 18 3.95 -27.41 -39.90
C GLN A 18 3.18 -27.20 -41.21
N LYS A 19 2.64 -28.25 -41.82
CA LYS A 19 1.85 -28.13 -43.06
C LYS A 19 0.53 -27.38 -42.87
N ILE A 20 -0.14 -27.59 -41.74
CA ILE A 20 -1.44 -26.95 -41.42
C ILE A 20 -1.28 -25.47 -41.12
N ILE A 21 -0.27 -25.09 -40.35
CA ILE A 21 -0.11 -23.70 -39.84
C ILE A 21 0.88 -22.88 -40.70
N GLY A 22 1.68 -23.53 -41.55
CA GLY A 22 2.71 -22.85 -42.35
C GLY A 22 3.91 -22.36 -41.53
N CYS A 23 4.07 -22.85 -40.29
CA CYS A 23 5.15 -22.46 -39.39
C CYS A 23 6.28 -23.50 -39.36
N SER A 24 7.52 -23.07 -39.15
CA SER A 24 8.68 -23.97 -39.06
C SER A 24 8.55 -24.98 -37.91
N ALA A 25 8.88 -26.26 -38.15
CA ALA A 25 8.98 -27.28 -37.10
C ALA A 25 9.89 -26.86 -35.94
N LYS A 26 10.91 -26.04 -36.20
CA LYS A 26 11.81 -25.49 -35.18
C LYS A 26 11.08 -24.57 -34.20
N MET A 27 10.17 -23.74 -34.72
CA MET A 27 9.33 -22.84 -33.92
C MET A 27 8.37 -23.64 -33.02
N ILE A 28 7.78 -24.70 -33.57
CA ILE A 28 6.89 -25.61 -32.84
C ILE A 28 7.64 -26.30 -31.68
N SER A 29 8.84 -26.81 -31.94
CA SER A 29 9.71 -27.40 -30.90
C SER A 29 10.12 -26.39 -29.83
N ASN A 30 10.47 -25.16 -30.24
CA ASN A 30 10.83 -24.09 -29.32
C ASN A 30 9.64 -23.65 -28.46
N ALA A 31 8.44 -23.59 -29.03
CA ALA A 31 7.22 -23.26 -28.31
C ALA A 31 6.90 -24.31 -27.23
N LEU A 32 7.06 -25.60 -27.55
CA LEU A 32 6.87 -26.69 -26.59
C LEU A 32 7.90 -26.63 -25.45
N LYS A 33 9.14 -26.26 -25.76
CA LYS A 33 10.23 -26.11 -24.78
C LYS A 33 10.18 -24.79 -24.01
N TRP A 34 9.39 -23.84 -24.46
CA TRP A 34 9.36 -22.51 -23.88
C TRP A 34 8.77 -22.57 -22.48
N ARG A 35 9.45 -21.92 -21.53
CA ARG A 35 9.00 -21.74 -20.16
C ARG A 35 9.12 -20.27 -19.82
N ALA A 36 8.23 -19.77 -18.97
CA ALA A 36 8.36 -18.43 -18.43
C ALA A 36 9.69 -18.32 -17.69
N LYS A 37 10.59 -17.48 -18.21
CA LYS A 37 11.86 -17.16 -17.56
C LYS A 37 11.67 -15.86 -16.77
N PRO A 38 12.29 -15.74 -15.58
CA PRO A 38 12.28 -14.47 -14.87
C PRO A 38 12.98 -13.42 -15.75
N GLU A 39 12.34 -12.27 -15.93
CA GLU A 39 12.93 -11.15 -16.66
C GLU A 39 14.26 -10.77 -15.98
N THR A 40 15.35 -10.96 -16.71
CA THR A 40 16.73 -10.74 -16.21
C THR A 40 17.36 -9.53 -16.91
N ARG A 41 16.61 -8.84 -17.78
CA ARG A 41 17.05 -7.61 -18.42
C ARG A 41 17.19 -6.48 -17.41
N GLY A 42 18.24 -5.67 -17.58
CA GLY A 42 18.49 -4.46 -16.80
C GLY A 42 19.58 -4.59 -15.75
N ARG A 43 19.79 -3.49 -15.02
CA ARG A 43 20.87 -3.37 -14.04
C ARG A 43 20.50 -4.08 -12.74
N LYS A 44 21.36 -5.00 -12.29
CA LYS A 44 21.21 -5.68 -11.01
C LYS A 44 21.25 -4.68 -9.83
N ARG A 45 20.48 -5.00 -8.79
CA ARG A 45 20.41 -4.20 -7.56
C ARG A 45 21.74 -4.29 -6.79
N LYS A 46 22.19 -3.16 -6.24
CA LYS A 46 23.35 -3.12 -5.33
C LYS A 46 23.02 -3.56 -3.90
N THR A 47 21.75 -3.50 -3.50
CA THR A 47 21.33 -3.86 -2.15
C THR A 47 20.94 -5.33 -2.06
N THR A 48 21.18 -5.93 -0.90
CA THR A 48 20.73 -7.29 -0.58
C THR A 48 19.38 -7.26 0.13
N ILE A 49 18.64 -8.38 0.11
CA ILE A 49 17.35 -8.51 0.81
C ILE A 49 17.51 -8.23 2.31
N LYS A 50 18.65 -8.60 2.92
CA LYS A 50 18.94 -8.33 4.33
C LYS A 50 19.08 -6.83 4.61
N MET A 51 19.75 -6.09 3.73
CA MET A 51 19.88 -4.63 3.83
C MET A 51 18.52 -3.95 3.70
N ASP A 52 17.72 -4.35 2.70
CA ASP A 52 16.38 -3.79 2.48
C ASP A 52 15.47 -4.01 3.70
N ARG A 53 15.55 -5.18 4.36
CA ARG A 53 14.84 -5.45 5.61
C ARG A 53 15.31 -4.55 6.77
N ARG A 54 16.62 -4.29 6.89
CA ARG A 54 17.17 -3.38 7.92
C ARG A 54 16.66 -1.96 7.73
N ILE A 55 16.67 -1.46 6.50
CA ILE A 55 16.14 -0.14 6.12
C ILE A 55 14.66 -0.03 6.52
N THR A 56 13.83 -0.99 6.12
CA THR A 56 12.39 -0.97 6.41
C THR A 56 12.11 -1.07 7.91
N ARG A 57 12.88 -1.88 8.66
CA ARG A 57 12.72 -1.99 10.11
C ARG A 57 13.00 -0.67 10.82
N MET A 58 14.08 0.00 10.44
CA MET A 58 14.46 1.28 11.04
C MET A 58 13.42 2.37 10.77
N ALA A 59 12.94 2.46 9.52
CA ALA A 59 11.90 3.42 9.16
C ALA A 59 10.56 3.16 9.88
N LYS A 60 10.25 1.91 10.21
CA LYS A 60 9.06 1.57 11.01
C LYS A 60 9.24 1.89 12.50
N ALA A 61 10.43 1.70 13.04
CA ALA A 61 10.72 2.02 14.44
C ALA A 61 10.71 3.54 14.68
N GLN A 62 11.22 4.32 13.72
CA GLN A 62 11.30 5.78 13.82
C GLN A 62 10.68 6.43 12.58
N PRO A 63 9.37 6.73 12.57
CA PRO A 63 8.68 7.25 11.38
C PRO A 63 9.19 8.61 10.86
N MET A 64 9.89 9.39 11.70
CA MET A 64 10.44 10.71 11.36
C MET A 64 11.90 10.67 10.88
N ILE A 65 12.53 9.49 10.82
CA ILE A 65 13.94 9.40 10.46
C ILE A 65 14.17 9.76 8.98
N SER A 66 15.24 10.52 8.72
CA SER A 66 15.61 10.89 7.35
C SER A 66 16.33 9.76 6.61
N SER A 67 16.23 9.74 5.28
CA SER A 67 16.95 8.76 4.45
C SER A 67 18.47 8.87 4.55
N ARG A 68 19.00 10.05 4.89
CA ARG A 68 20.44 10.25 5.15
C ARG A 68 20.82 9.59 6.47
N MET A 69 20.07 9.84 7.53
CA MET A 69 20.31 9.19 8.82
C MET A 69 20.22 7.67 8.75
N ILE A 70 19.24 7.11 8.01
CA ILE A 70 19.16 5.64 7.80
C ILE A 70 20.42 5.10 7.10
N LYS A 71 20.95 5.82 6.12
CA LYS A 71 22.16 5.42 5.39
C LYS A 71 23.36 5.42 6.34
N ASP A 72 23.52 6.49 7.11
CA ASP A 72 24.68 6.71 7.97
C ASP A 72 24.64 5.77 9.19
N SER A 73 23.47 5.53 9.80
CA SER A 73 23.31 4.60 10.93
C SER A 73 23.48 3.13 10.57
N LEU A 74 23.24 2.76 9.31
CA LEU A 74 23.43 1.40 8.81
C LEU A 74 24.74 1.22 8.05
N GLU A 75 25.55 2.29 7.94
CA GLU A 75 26.81 2.37 7.19
C GLU A 75 26.73 1.73 5.80
N LEU A 76 25.63 2.02 5.09
CA LEU A 76 25.37 1.35 3.82
C LEU A 76 26.20 1.97 2.69
N PRO A 77 26.88 1.16 1.84
CA PRO A 77 27.64 1.64 0.68
C PRO A 77 26.71 1.97 -0.51
N VAL A 78 25.63 2.71 -0.25
CA VAL A 78 24.63 3.11 -1.24
C VAL A 78 24.27 4.58 -1.09
N SER A 79 23.81 5.16 -2.20
CA SER A 79 23.33 6.54 -2.21
C SER A 79 22.02 6.69 -1.43
N THR A 80 21.79 7.88 -0.89
CA THR A 80 20.54 8.24 -0.19
C THR A 80 19.31 8.06 -1.07
N VAL A 81 19.44 8.31 -2.39
CA VAL A 81 18.39 8.06 -3.38
C VAL A 81 18.02 6.58 -3.45
N THR A 82 19.00 5.68 -3.34
CA THR A 82 18.73 4.24 -3.34
C THR A 82 17.93 3.84 -2.11
N VAL A 83 18.29 4.35 -0.93
CA VAL A 83 17.53 4.13 0.32
C VAL A 83 16.08 4.60 0.16
N ARG A 84 15.85 5.79 -0.41
CA ARG A 84 14.49 6.28 -0.68
C ARG A 84 13.70 5.37 -1.61
N ARG A 85 14.33 4.88 -2.69
CA ARG A 85 13.68 3.90 -3.60
C ARG A 85 13.26 2.63 -2.86
N ARG A 86 14.10 2.12 -1.94
CA ARG A 86 13.76 0.93 -1.12
C ARG A 86 12.58 1.19 -0.19
N LEU A 87 12.51 2.37 0.42
CA LEU A 87 11.37 2.75 1.25
C LEU A 87 10.08 2.83 0.43
N CYS A 88 10.13 3.42 -0.77
CA CYS A 88 8.97 3.46 -1.67
C CYS A 88 8.54 2.06 -2.14
N GLU A 89 9.48 1.18 -2.49
CA GLU A 89 9.19 -0.24 -2.82
C GLU A 89 8.53 -0.98 -1.65
N ALA A 90 8.81 -0.58 -0.41
CA ALA A 90 8.18 -1.11 0.80
C ALA A 90 6.89 -0.36 1.21
N ASN A 91 6.34 0.49 0.33
CA ASN A 91 5.15 1.32 0.55
C ASN A 91 5.29 2.34 1.71
N LEU A 92 6.52 2.69 2.09
CA LEU A 92 6.82 3.72 3.08
C LEU A 92 7.10 5.04 2.38
N PHE A 93 6.04 5.82 2.19
CA PHE A 93 6.12 7.16 1.63
C PHE A 93 6.32 8.21 2.71
N THR A 94 7.04 9.28 2.36
CA THR A 94 7.15 10.46 3.20
C THR A 94 5.78 11.12 3.34
N ARG A 95 5.34 11.36 4.57
CA ARG A 95 4.11 12.09 4.88
C ARG A 95 4.40 13.15 5.93
N ILE A 96 3.66 14.26 5.86
CA ILE A 96 3.75 15.34 6.85
C ILE A 96 2.74 15.02 7.98
N PRO A 97 3.17 15.01 9.25
CA PRO A 97 2.26 14.87 10.39
C PRO A 97 1.19 15.97 10.40
N ARG A 98 -0.05 15.62 10.77
CA ARG A 98 -1.11 16.62 10.92
C ARG A 98 -0.88 17.46 12.18
N LYS A 99 -0.98 18.78 12.06
CA LYS A 99 -0.99 19.71 13.19
C LYS A 99 -2.32 19.55 13.94
N VAL A 100 -2.28 18.96 15.14
CA VAL A 100 -3.46 18.74 15.97
C VAL A 100 -3.23 19.34 17.36
N PRO A 101 -4.27 19.86 18.02
CA PRO A 101 -4.14 20.35 19.39
C PRO A 101 -3.78 19.19 20.33
N LEU A 102 -2.93 19.47 21.32
CA LEU A 102 -2.52 18.49 22.32
C LEU A 102 -3.71 18.10 23.21
N LEU A 103 -4.12 16.84 23.14
CA LEU A 103 -5.20 16.30 23.96
C LEU A 103 -4.63 15.67 25.24
N LYS A 104 -5.08 16.19 26.40
CA LYS A 104 -4.85 15.55 27.70
C LYS A 104 -5.67 14.25 27.79
N LYS A 105 -5.20 13.27 28.56
CA LYS A 105 -5.90 11.97 28.78
C LYS A 105 -7.38 12.13 29.13
N ARG A 106 -7.71 13.09 30.01
CA ARG A 106 -9.10 13.42 30.39
C ARG A 106 -9.99 13.81 29.20
N HIS A 107 -9.44 14.53 28.22
CA HIS A 107 -10.20 14.96 27.03
C HIS A 107 -10.45 13.76 26.11
N VAL A 108 -9.47 12.86 25.97
CA VAL A 108 -9.62 11.63 25.18
C VAL A 108 -10.72 10.76 25.76
N GLN A 109 -10.75 10.56 27.08
CA GLN A 109 -11.77 9.75 27.74
C GLN A 109 -13.17 10.34 27.57
N LYS A 110 -13.35 11.65 27.80
CA LYS A 110 -14.65 12.32 27.59
C LYS A 110 -15.11 12.23 26.13
N ARG A 111 -14.21 12.45 25.17
CA ARG A 111 -14.53 12.34 23.73
C ARG A 111 -14.91 10.91 23.36
N LEU A 112 -14.22 9.90 23.90
CA LEU A 112 -14.53 8.50 23.65
C LEU A 112 -15.87 8.10 24.26
N GLN A 113 -16.15 8.53 25.49
CA GLN A 113 -17.43 8.27 26.15
C GLN A 113 -18.59 8.89 25.37
N PHE A 114 -18.43 10.16 24.99
CA PHE A 114 -19.39 10.86 24.13
C PHE A 114 -19.59 10.13 22.80
N ALA A 115 -18.52 9.68 22.14
CA ALA A 115 -18.64 8.94 20.89
C ALA A 115 -19.42 7.63 21.07
N LYS A 116 -19.20 6.90 22.18
CA LYS A 116 -19.89 5.64 22.49
C LYS A 116 -21.38 5.83 22.80
N GLU A 117 -21.73 6.85 23.58
CA GLU A 117 -23.12 7.17 23.92
C GLU A 117 -23.94 7.60 22.70
N HIS A 118 -23.28 8.23 21.73
CA HIS A 118 -23.92 8.85 20.58
C HIS A 118 -23.71 8.10 19.25
N ILE A 119 -23.28 6.83 19.27
CA ILE A 119 -23.10 6.01 18.05
C ILE A 119 -24.40 5.92 17.24
N ASN A 120 -25.53 5.72 17.93
CA ASN A 120 -26.84 5.44 17.31
C ASN A 120 -27.72 6.69 17.19
N TRP A 121 -27.14 7.90 17.24
CA TRP A 121 -27.95 9.11 17.13
C TRP A 121 -28.53 9.30 15.72
N PRO A 122 -29.84 9.64 15.62
CA PRO A 122 -30.47 9.87 14.33
C PRO A 122 -29.92 11.13 13.65
N LYS A 123 -29.89 11.13 12.33
CA LYS A 123 -29.29 12.19 11.49
C LYS A 123 -29.94 13.56 11.73
N GLU A 124 -31.23 13.56 12.07
CA GLU A 124 -32.01 14.75 12.46
C GLU A 124 -31.40 15.45 13.67
N LYS A 125 -30.95 14.67 14.66
CA LYS A 125 -30.35 15.21 15.89
C LYS A 125 -28.97 15.80 15.64
N TRP A 126 -28.19 15.20 14.75
CA TRP A 126 -26.90 15.75 14.32
C TRP A 126 -27.04 17.08 13.57
N ARG A 127 -28.08 17.23 12.72
CA ARG A 127 -28.37 18.49 12.02
C ARG A 127 -28.68 19.64 12.97
N ASN A 128 -29.32 19.37 14.10
CA ASN A 128 -29.68 20.41 15.08
C ASN A 128 -28.49 20.90 15.92
N ILE A 129 -27.47 20.05 16.12
CA ILE A 129 -26.27 20.37 16.91
C ILE A 129 -25.25 21.15 16.06
N LEU A 130 -25.25 20.94 14.74
CA LEU A 130 -24.40 21.65 13.80
C LEU A 130 -25.00 23.03 13.46
N ARG A 131 -25.10 23.94 14.44
CA ARG A 131 -25.45 25.34 14.16
C ARG A 131 -24.28 26.09 13.50
N PRO A 132 -24.56 27.12 12.66
CA PRO A 132 -23.60 27.62 11.69
C PRO A 132 -22.51 28.42 12.40
N TYR A 133 -21.25 27.98 12.25
CA TYR A 133 -20.14 28.89 12.45
C TYR A 133 -20.16 29.94 11.32
N PRO A 134 -19.88 31.22 11.60
CA PRO A 134 -19.75 32.24 10.57
C PRO A 134 -18.68 31.81 9.56
N ALA A 135 -18.92 32.14 8.29
CA ALA A 135 -18.31 31.56 7.09
C ALA A 135 -16.77 31.66 6.97
N ASP A 136 -16.09 32.27 7.93
CA ASP A 136 -14.64 32.52 7.88
C ASP A 136 -13.80 31.45 8.58
N SER A 137 -14.44 30.48 9.24
CA SER A 137 -13.76 29.37 9.89
C SER A 137 -13.66 28.18 8.93
N ARG A 138 -12.46 27.91 8.40
CA ARG A 138 -12.19 26.75 7.53
C ARG A 138 -12.84 25.48 8.12
N PRO A 139 -13.70 24.79 7.35
CA PRO A 139 -14.47 23.68 7.90
C PRO A 139 -13.54 22.55 8.34
N LEU A 140 -13.50 22.26 9.64
CA LEU A 140 -13.01 21.00 10.16
C LEU A 140 -14.01 19.91 9.77
N HIS A 141 -13.91 19.46 8.53
CA HIS A 141 -14.72 18.38 7.97
C HIS A 141 -14.60 17.13 8.88
N ILE A 142 -15.74 16.71 9.43
CA ILE A 142 -15.87 15.49 10.27
C ILE A 142 -15.84 14.26 9.34
N SER A 143 -14.79 14.08 8.52
CA SER A 143 -14.56 12.81 7.80
C SER A 143 -13.79 11.78 8.63
N CYS A 144 -13.64 12.00 9.93
CA CYS A 144 -12.90 11.07 10.79
C CYS A 144 -13.66 9.77 11.11
N LEU A 145 -14.86 9.55 10.58
CA LEU A 145 -15.62 8.31 10.84
C LEU A 145 -16.04 7.50 9.59
N TYR A 146 -15.74 7.95 8.37
CA TYR A 146 -16.06 7.18 7.17
C TYR A 146 -14.86 7.15 6.21
N ARG A 147 -14.35 5.94 5.98
CA ARG A 147 -13.37 5.67 4.92
C ARG A 147 -14.13 5.74 3.60
N ASN A 148 -13.88 6.75 2.78
CA ASN A 148 -14.43 6.83 1.43
C ASN A 148 -13.72 5.80 0.54
N THR A 149 -14.24 4.58 0.52
CA THR A 149 -13.97 3.61 -0.55
C THR A 149 -14.94 3.97 -1.66
N GLY A 150 -14.45 4.46 -2.81
CA GLY A 150 -15.21 5.07 -3.91
C GLY A 150 -16.20 4.14 -4.64
N SER A 151 -17.11 3.53 -3.90
CA SER A 151 -18.26 2.75 -4.31
C SER A 151 -19.35 3.09 -3.29
N GLY A 152 -20.38 3.84 -3.71
CA GLY A 152 -21.37 4.50 -2.85
C GLY A 152 -22.27 3.56 -2.04
N ILE A 153 -21.69 2.78 -1.12
CA ILE A 153 -22.38 1.97 -0.13
C ILE A 153 -21.73 2.25 1.21
N GLU A 154 -22.39 3.08 2.02
CA GLU A 154 -22.00 3.44 3.37
C GLU A 154 -22.21 2.25 4.30
N GLN A 155 -21.14 1.59 4.75
CA GLN A 155 -21.20 0.62 5.84
C GLN A 155 -20.48 1.14 7.10
N PRO A 156 -21.03 0.88 8.31
CA PRO A 156 -20.44 1.32 9.56
C PRO A 156 -19.13 0.57 9.84
N VAL A 157 -18.07 1.32 10.15
CA VAL A 157 -16.74 0.78 10.42
C VAL A 157 -16.79 -0.07 11.71
N ARG A 158 -16.51 -1.38 11.61
CA ARG A 158 -16.35 -2.26 12.78
C ARG A 158 -15.29 -1.68 13.73
N LEU A 159 -15.65 -1.61 15.02
CA LEU A 159 -14.84 -1.15 16.18
C LEU A 159 -13.45 -1.80 16.36
N ARG A 160 -12.98 -2.66 15.45
CA ARG A 160 -11.67 -3.32 15.54
C ARG A 160 -10.50 -2.53 14.95
N GLU A 161 -10.74 -1.39 14.28
CA GLU A 161 -9.67 -0.57 13.70
C GLU A 161 -9.13 0.54 14.63
N LEU A 162 -9.70 0.72 15.82
CA LEU A 162 -9.24 1.74 16.78
C LEU A 162 -7.93 1.40 17.51
N THR A 163 -7.39 0.19 17.32
CA THR A 163 -6.17 -0.27 17.99
C THR A 163 -4.88 0.00 17.20
N HIS A 164 -4.95 0.41 15.93
CA HIS A 164 -3.75 0.64 15.12
C HIS A 164 -3.27 2.11 15.05
N PHE A 165 -3.97 3.04 15.71
CA PHE A 165 -3.54 4.45 15.82
C PHE A 165 -2.96 4.81 17.21
N VAL A 166 -2.67 3.81 18.03
CA VAL A 166 -2.00 3.98 19.33
C VAL A 166 -0.60 3.39 19.24
N VAL A 167 0.35 4.05 18.56
CA VAL A 167 1.76 4.13 18.99
C VAL A 167 2.41 5.30 18.22
N VAL A 168 2.43 6.49 18.81
CA VAL A 168 3.63 7.35 18.83
C VAL A 168 3.58 8.08 20.16
N ARG A 169 4.34 7.57 21.14
CA ARG A 169 4.62 8.26 22.40
C ARG A 169 6.04 8.83 22.34
N GLU A 170 6.17 9.96 23.02
CA GLU A 170 7.36 10.51 23.69
C GLU A 170 8.50 11.04 22.81
N THR A 171 8.59 12.37 22.77
CA THR A 171 9.54 13.17 23.58
C THR A 171 8.83 14.38 24.13
#